data_AF-A0A4U9UQ14-F1
#
_entry.id   AF-A0A4U9UQ14-F1
#
_cell.length_a   1.000
_cell.length_b   1.000
_cell.length_c   1.000
_cell.angle_alpha   90.00
_cell.angle_beta   90.00
_cell.angle_gamma   90.00
#
_symmetry.space_group_name_H-M   'P 1'
#
loop_
_entity.id
_entity.type
_entity.pdbx_description
1 polymer ?
#
loop_
_entity_poly.entity_id
_entity_poly.type
_entity_poly.pdbx_seq_one_letter_code
_entity_poly.pdbx_strand_id
1 'polypeptide(L)' 'MNNITYRMNEGKISIPENWRDDSMQVFVVPDDSGVNLVINRTPVPVGLDCEAYYAETLEQFQNSLPGF' A
#
# COMPACT_ATOMS: atom_id res chain seq x y z
N MET A 1 19.10 4.84 -18.85
CA MET A 1 18.01 4.74 -17.85
C MET A 1 17.46 3.34 -17.94
N ASN A 2 17.49 2.58 -16.85
CA ASN A 2 16.89 1.27 -16.79
C ASN A 2 15.38 1.40 -16.54
N ASN A 3 14.61 0.51 -17.16
CA ASN A 3 13.18 0.41 -16.95
C ASN A 3 12.83 -0.98 -16.41
N ILE A 4 11.72 -1.05 -15.68
CA ILE A 4 11.08 -2.28 -15.23
C ILE A 4 9.72 -2.43 -15.91
N THR A 5 9.23 -3.68 -15.97
CA THR A 5 7.85 -3.96 -16.43
C THR A 5 6.91 -3.89 -15.25
N TYR A 6 6.10 -2.85 -15.17
CA TYR A 6 5.02 -2.74 -14.19
C TYR A 6 3.75 -3.42 -14.72
N ARG A 7 3.10 -4.24 -13.88
CA ARG A 7 1.89 -4.98 -14.24
C ARG A 7 0.70 -4.45 -13.45
N MET A 8 -0.38 -4.19 -14.16
CA MET A 8 -1.68 -3.81 -13.61
C MET A 8 -2.72 -4.84 -14.07
N ASN A 9 -3.95 -4.71 -13.59
CA ASN A 9 -5.05 -5.55 -14.04
C ASN A 9 -5.31 -5.40 -15.55
N GLU A 10 -5.19 -4.18 -16.06
CA GLU A 10 -5.50 -3.80 -17.45
C GLU A 10 -4.36 -4.15 -18.43
N GLY A 11 -3.17 -4.50 -17.93
CA GLY A 11 -2.04 -4.80 -18.79
C GLY A 11 -0.68 -4.54 -18.16
N LYS A 12 0.28 -4.14 -18.99
CA LYS A 12 1.69 -3.93 -18.60
C LYS A 12 2.22 -2.65 -19.22
N ILE A 13 3.04 -1.92 -18.47
CA ILE A 13 3.73 -0.71 -18.94
C ILE A 13 5.20 -0.77 -18.54
N SER A 14 6.06 -0.10 -19.31
CA SER A 14 7.48 0.07 -18.95
C SER A 14 7.63 1.38 -18.18
N ILE A 15 8.13 1.32 -16.94
CA ILE A 15 8.39 2.49 -16.10
C ILE A 15 9.87 2.55 -15.70
N PRO A 16 10.43 3.74 -15.42
CA PRO A 16 11.78 3.87 -14.89
C PRO A 16 11.97 3.10 -13.58
N GLU A 17 13.12 2.44 -13.43
CA GLU A 17 13.42 1.60 -12.26
C GLU A 17 13.52 2.40 -10.94
N ASN A 18 13.81 3.70 -11.02
CA ASN A 18 13.97 4.56 -9.85
C ASN A 18 12.65 5.19 -9.35
N TRP A 19 11.50 4.80 -9.93
CA TRP A 19 10.21 5.26 -9.46
C TRP A 19 9.77 4.50 -8.21
N ARG A 20 9.24 5.24 -7.23
CA ARG A 20 8.58 4.67 -6.06
C ARG A 20 7.14 4.33 -6.41
N ASP A 21 6.69 3.12 -6.07
CA ASP A 21 5.30 2.72 -6.23
C ASP A 21 4.46 3.17 -5.01
N ASP A 22 3.72 4.26 -5.19
CA ASP A 22 2.73 4.75 -4.22
C ASP A 22 1.28 4.49 -4.71
N SER A 23 1.09 3.47 -5.56
CA SER A 23 -0.24 3.14 -6.11
C SER A 23 -1.19 2.61 -5.04
N MET A 24 -2.42 3.12 -5.04
CA MET A 24 -3.52 2.62 -4.21
C MET A 24 -4.57 1.91 -5.09
N GLN A 25 -4.86 0.65 -4.78
CA GLN A 25 -5.99 -0.06 -5.39
C GLN A 25 -7.19 0.03 -4.46
N VAL A 26 -8.32 0.50 -4.98
CA VAL A 26 -9.55 0.71 -4.20
C VAL A 26 -10.66 -0.13 -4.81
N PHE A 27 -11.21 -1.05 -4.03
CA PHE A 27 -12.35 -1.87 -4.40
C PHE A 27 -13.52 -1.53 -3.48
N VAL A 28 -14.65 -1.13 -4.07
CA VAL A 28 -15.89 -0.78 -3.36
C VAL A 28 -16.88 -1.93 -3.52
N VAL A 29 -17.44 -2.41 -2.42
CA VAL A 29 -18.47 -3.46 -2.47
C VAL A 29 -19.82 -2.81 -2.81
N PRO A 30 -20.58 -3.34 -3.77
CA PRO A 30 -21.82 -2.70 -4.25
C PRO A 30 -23.04 -2.95 -3.35
N ASP A 31 -22.88 -3.59 -2.20
CA ASP A 31 -23.98 -4.08 -1.34
C ASP A 31 -24.45 -3.07 -0.27
N ASP A 32 -24.15 -1.79 -0.46
CA ASP A 32 -24.42 -0.68 0.49
C ASP A 32 -23.87 -0.89 1.91
N SER A 33 -22.98 -1.88 2.11
CA SER A 33 -22.35 -2.14 3.42
C SER A 33 -21.40 -1.03 3.88
N GLY A 34 -20.97 -0.16 2.96
CA GLY A 34 -19.92 0.84 3.20
C GLY A 34 -18.52 0.23 3.36
N VAL A 35 -18.36 -1.08 3.12
CA VAL A 35 -17.08 -1.78 3.21
C VAL A 35 -16.28 -1.57 1.93
N ASN A 36 -15.00 -1.23 2.10
CA ASN A 36 -14.04 -1.09 1.02
C ASN A 36 -12.80 -1.93 1.30
N LEU A 37 -12.20 -2.48 0.24
CA LEU A 37 -10.85 -3.05 0.29
C LEU A 37 -9.88 -2.08 -0.38
N VAL A 38 -8.91 -1.59 0.38
CA VAL A 38 -7.85 -0.72 -0.14
C VAL A 38 -6.51 -1.43 0.03
N ILE A 39 -5.73 -1.52 -1.05
CA ILE A 39 -4.37 -2.09 -1.04
C ILE A 39 -3.39 -0.97 -1.38
N ASN A 40 -2.54 -0.61 -0.42
CA ASN A 40 -1.43 0.33 -0.57
C ASN A 40 -0.08 -0.37 -0.43
N ARG A 41 1.01 0.32 -0.80
CA ARG A 41 2.37 -0.15 -0.62
C ARG A 41 3.12 0.88 0.21
N THR A 42 3.76 0.44 1.28
CA THR A 42 4.67 1.25 2.05
C THR A 42 5.99 0.49 2.20
N PRO A 43 7.13 1.08 1.82
CA PRO A 43 8.41 0.42 2.00
C PRO A 43 8.72 0.27 3.50
N VAL A 44 9.15 -0.93 3.90
CA VAL A 44 9.70 -1.12 5.25
C VAL A 44 11.06 -0.41 5.31
N PRO A 45 11.28 0.50 6.28
CA PRO A 45 12.55 1.18 6.44
C PRO A 45 13.73 0.21 6.58
N VAL A 46 14.87 0.57 6.01
CA VAL A 46 16.08 -0.25 6.07
C VAL A 46 16.51 -0.44 7.53
N GLY A 47 16.74 -1.69 7.92
CA GLY A 47 17.16 -2.04 9.28
C GLY A 47 16.02 -2.35 10.24
N LEU A 48 14.77 -2.21 9.80
CA LEU A 48 13.59 -2.63 10.55
C LEU A 48 13.08 -3.97 10.00
N ASP A 49 12.71 -4.90 10.88
CA ASP A 49 12.01 -6.12 10.47
C ASP A 49 10.50 -5.86 10.29
N CYS A 50 9.84 -6.78 9.58
CA CYS A 50 8.41 -6.62 9.27
C CYS A 50 7.51 -6.63 10.52
N GLU A 51 7.88 -7.37 11.56
CA GLU A 51 7.08 -7.48 12.79
C GLU A 51 7.15 -6.18 13.60
N ALA A 52 8.34 -5.60 13.72
CA ALA A 52 8.55 -4.31 14.36
C ALA A 52 7.82 -3.19 13.61
N TYR A 53 7.91 -3.17 12.28
CA TYR A 53 7.19 -2.18 11.47
C TYR A 53 5.67 -2.31 11.59
N TYR A 54 5.16 -3.54 11.68
CA TYR A 54 3.74 -3.79 11.93
C TYR A 54 3.30 -3.27 13.30
N ALA A 55 4.08 -3.51 14.35
CA ALA A 55 3.80 -3.00 15.69
C ALA A 55 3.75 -1.46 15.73
N GLU A 56 4.72 -0.78 15.09
CA GLU A 56 4.71 0.69 14.96
C GLU A 56 3.47 1.20 14.21
N THR A 57 3.04 0.49 13.17
CA THR A 57 1.84 0.85 12.41
C THR A 57 0.58 0.75 13.27
N LEU A 58 0.49 -0.30 14.12
CA LEU A 58 -0.62 -0.43 15.08
C LEU A 58 -0.63 0.71 16.09
N GLU A 59 0.53 1.10 16.63
CA GLU A 59 0.64 2.21 17.57
C GLU A 59 0.22 3.54 16.91
N GLN A 60 0.60 3.77 15.64
CA GLN A 60 0.13 4.92 14.88
C GLN A 60 -1.40 4.94 14.76
N PHE A 61 -2.03 3.79 14.47
CA PHE A 61 -3.48 3.71 14.36
C PHE A 61 -4.18 3.97 15.70
N GLN A 62 -3.67 3.42 16.81
CA GLN A 62 -4.18 3.72 18.17
C GLN A 62 -4.16 5.22 18.48
N ASN A 63 -3.11 5.92 18.06
CA ASN A 63 -2.94 7.34 18.36
C ASN A 63 -3.68 8.27 17.39
N SER A 64 -3.98 7.82 16.17
CA SER A 64 -4.51 8.68 15.10
C SER A 64 -5.98 8.42 14.77
N LEU A 65 -6.51 7.23 15.07
CA LEU A 65 -7.89 6.86 14.78
C LEU A 65 -8.75 6.99 16.04
N PRO A 66 -9.75 7.89 16.07
CA PRO A 66 -10.65 8.00 17.20
C PRO A 66 -11.41 6.69 17.44
N GLY A 67 -11.26 6.12 18.64
CA GLY A 67 -11.97 4.90 19.06
C GLY A 67 -11.31 3.57 18.65
N PHE A 68 -10.04 3.59 18.26
CA PHE A 68 -9.22 2.40 18.04
C PHE A 68 -8.73 1.79 19.36
#